data_AF-A0A822AJN7-F1
#
_entry.id   AF-A0A822AJN7-F1
#
_cell.length_a   1.000
_cell.length_b   1.000
_cell.length_c   1.000
_cell.angle_alpha   90.00
_cell.angle_beta   90.00
_cell.angle_gamma   90.00
#
_symmetry.space_group_name_H-M   'P 1'
#
loop_
_entity.id
_entity.type
_entity.pdbx_description
1 polymer ?
#
loop_
_entity_poly.entity_id
_entity_poly.type
_entity_poly.pdbx_seq_one_letter_code
_entity_poly.pdbx_strand_id
1 'polypeptide(L)'
;MKSIAFTVNNNSGISHRILSRRYNVDHRTIGRNLKQRTNIRPRQRIKAPKYVKDQEKRAQKYSGFLYRHISNNCFIVMDGEKYFSLSGVDIPGNSLYYTSDRSSTPANI
;
A
#
# COMPACT_ATOMS: atom_id res chain seq x y z
N MET A 1 2.13 26.26 10.35
CA MET A 1 2.62 25.22 9.40
C MET A 1 2.82 23.93 10.18
N LYS A 2 2.26 22.79 9.77
CA LYS A 2 2.45 21.51 10.47
C LYS A 2 3.91 21.05 10.36
N SER A 3 4.42 20.32 11.35
CA SER A 3 5.79 19.79 11.31
C SER A 3 5.96 18.74 10.20
N ILE A 4 7.20 18.54 9.74
CA ILE A 4 7.51 17.50 8.75
C ILE A 4 7.08 16.14 9.30
N ALA A 5 7.37 15.86 10.57
CA ALA A 5 7.01 14.61 11.25
C ALA A 5 5.49 14.36 11.23
N PHE A 6 4.68 15.37 11.59
CA PHE A 6 3.23 15.27 11.53
C PHE A 6 2.73 14.99 10.11
N THR A 7 3.39 15.59 9.11
CA THR A 7 2.99 15.45 7.70
C THR A 7 3.25 14.05 7.16
N VAL A 8 4.39 13.45 7.51
CA VAL A 8 4.80 12.17 6.91
C VAL A 8 4.36 10.95 7.72
N ASN A 9 4.17 11.06 9.03
CA ASN A 9 3.95 9.87 9.86
C ASN A 9 2.66 9.16 9.47
N ASN A 10 2.74 7.84 9.28
CA ASN A 10 1.65 7.00 8.80
C ASN A 10 1.00 7.58 7.54
N ASN A 11 1.80 7.87 6.51
CA ASN A 11 1.32 8.32 5.20
C ASN A 11 2.22 7.77 4.08
N SER A 12 1.63 7.55 2.90
CA SER A 12 2.29 7.19 1.64
C SER A 12 2.14 8.30 0.59
N GLY A 13 2.81 8.18 -0.56
CA GLY A 13 2.70 9.16 -1.66
C GLY A 13 3.47 10.47 -1.44
N ILE A 14 4.27 10.56 -0.37
CA ILE A 14 5.03 11.78 -0.04
C ILE A 14 6.51 11.56 -0.37
N SER A 15 7.02 12.34 -1.33
CA SER A 15 8.45 12.35 -1.64
C SER A 15 9.17 13.49 -0.90
N HIS A 16 10.47 13.33 -0.66
CA HIS A 16 11.31 14.41 -0.15
C HIS A 16 11.27 15.65 -1.07
N ARG A 17 11.08 15.48 -2.38
CA ARG A 17 10.92 16.59 -3.33
C ARG A 17 9.64 17.38 -3.07
N ILE A 18 8.51 16.72 -2.81
CA ILE A 18 7.25 17.39 -2.45
C ILE A 18 7.42 18.19 -1.15
N LEU A 19 8.06 17.58 -0.15
CA LEU A 19 8.34 18.25 1.13
C LEU A 19 9.31 19.42 0.97
N SER A 20 10.36 19.28 0.14
CA SER A 20 11.34 20.33 -0.13
C SER A 20 10.68 21.61 -0.64
N ARG A 21 9.74 21.47 -1.58
CA ARG A 21 8.95 22.58 -2.12
C ARG A 21 8.02 23.18 -1.07
N ARG A 22 7.36 22.33 -0.26
CA ARG A 22 6.44 22.78 0.80
C ARG A 22 7.15 23.59 1.87
N TYR A 23 8.32 23.15 2.31
CA TYR A 23 9.08 23.79 3.40
C TYR A 23 10.16 24.76 2.92
N ASN A 24 10.28 24.96 1.61
CA ASN A 24 11.30 25.80 0.98
C ASN A 24 12.75 25.49 1.42
N VAL A 25 13.09 24.20 1.45
CA VAL A 25 14.43 23.70 1.82
C VAL A 25 14.88 22.64 0.83
N ASP A 26 16.18 22.34 0.77
CA ASP A 26 16.66 21.23 -0.05
C ASP A 26 16.09 19.87 0.42
N HIS A 27 15.80 18.98 -0.51
CA HIS A 27 15.30 17.64 -0.25
C HIS A 27 16.23 16.81 0.67
N ARG A 28 17.56 17.04 0.62
CA ARG A 28 18.51 16.38 1.53
C ARG A 28 18.35 16.85 2.96
N THR A 29 17.90 18.09 3.16
CA THR A 29 17.58 18.64 4.49
C THR A 29 16.37 17.96 5.10
N ILE A 30 15.34 17.65 4.29
CA ILE A 30 14.19 16.85 4.72
C ILE A 30 14.65 15.46 5.20
N GLY A 31 15.42 14.75 4.36
CA GLY A 31 15.91 13.41 4.70
C GLY A 31 16.80 13.38 5.95
N ARG A 32 17.69 14.36 6.10
CA ARG A 32 18.53 14.52 7.32
C ARG A 32 17.67 14.77 8.55
N ASN A 33 16.70 15.68 8.49
CA ASN A 33 15.84 15.97 9.64
C ASN A 33 15.01 14.75 10.06
N LEU A 34 14.41 14.04 9.10
CA LEU A 34 13.67 12.81 9.39
C LEU A 34 14.57 11.76 10.05
N LYS A 35 15.78 11.55 9.52
CA LYS A 35 16.72 10.55 10.05
C LYS A 35 17.31 10.91 11.43
N GLN A 36 17.64 12.19 11.64
CA GLN A 36 18.41 12.63 12.82
C GLN A 36 17.51 13.11 13.97
N ARG A 37 16.32 13.64 13.68
CA ARG A 37 15.46 14.30 14.66
C ARG A 37 14.15 13.56 14.92
N THR A 38 13.90 12.46 14.21
CA THR A 38 12.68 11.67 14.36
C THR A 38 12.98 10.18 14.26
N ASN A 39 12.06 9.35 14.75
CA ASN A 39 12.10 7.89 14.54
C ASN A 39 11.36 7.46 13.25
N ILE A 40 10.90 8.40 12.43
CA ILE A 40 10.09 8.11 11.26
C ILE A 40 11.00 7.66 10.11
N ARG A 41 10.70 6.48 9.55
CA ARG A 41 11.46 5.91 8.44
C ARG A 41 10.56 5.51 7.28
N PRO A 42 11.04 5.63 6.03
CA PRO A 42 10.34 5.06 4.89
C PRO A 42 10.39 3.53 4.97
N ARG A 43 9.29 2.88 4.60
CA ARG A 43 9.10 1.43 4.56
C ARG A 43 8.36 1.03 3.29
N GLN A 44 8.65 -0.17 2.80
CA GLN A 44 7.92 -0.76 1.67
C GLN A 44 6.55 -1.23 2.12
N ARG A 45 5.51 -0.96 1.32
CA ARG A 45 4.17 -1.47 1.58
C ARG A 45 4.15 -3.00 1.56
N ILE A 46 3.37 -3.58 2.46
CA ILE A 46 3.30 -5.03 2.64
C ILE A 46 2.40 -5.59 1.52
N LYS A 47 2.83 -6.68 0.90
CA LYS A 47 1.97 -7.41 -0.04
C LYS A 47 0.73 -7.92 0.71
N ALA A 48 -0.37 -8.09 -0.02
CA ALA A 48 -1.55 -8.75 0.52
C ALA A 48 -1.16 -10.08 1.18
N PRO A 49 -1.72 -10.40 2.36
CA PRO A 49 -1.42 -11.64 3.04
C PRO A 49 -1.82 -12.83 2.16
N LYS A 50 -1.07 -13.93 2.27
CA LYS A 50 -1.49 -15.20 1.67
C LYS A 50 -2.76 -15.70 2.36
N TYR A 51 -3.51 -16.55 1.67
CA TYR A 51 -4.65 -17.23 2.25
C TYR A 51 -4.28 -17.94 3.56
N VAL A 52 -5.17 -17.87 4.54
CA VAL A 52 -5.14 -18.75 5.70
C VAL A 52 -5.56 -20.16 5.27
N LYS A 53 -5.09 -21.21 5.94
CA LYS A 53 -5.35 -22.62 5.55
C LYS A 53 -6.83 -22.93 5.26
N ASP A 54 -7.76 -22.36 6.03
CA ASP A 54 -9.19 -22.55 5.78
C ASP A 54 -9.68 -21.80 4.52
N GLN A 55 -9.20 -20.59 4.28
CA GLN A 55 -9.52 -19.83 3.07
C GLN A 55 -8.99 -20.55 1.82
N GLU A 56 -7.79 -21.12 1.90
CA GLU A 56 -7.20 -21.91 0.82
C GLU A 56 -8.04 -23.16 0.51
N LYS A 57 -8.44 -23.92 1.53
CA LYS A 57 -9.33 -25.08 1.36
C LYS A 57 -10.66 -24.70 0.72
N ARG A 58 -11.27 -23.60 1.18
CA ARG A 58 -12.51 -23.08 0.61
C ARG A 58 -12.32 -22.66 -0.85
N ALA A 59 -11.28 -21.88 -1.14
CA ALA A 59 -10.97 -21.44 -2.49
C ALA A 59 -10.80 -22.64 -3.45
N GLN A 60 -10.04 -23.66 -3.04
CA GLN A 60 -9.85 -24.88 -3.83
C GLN A 60 -11.18 -25.63 -4.06
N LYS A 61 -11.98 -25.84 -3.00
CA LYS A 61 -13.27 -26.54 -3.08
C LYS A 61 -14.23 -25.83 -4.04
N TYR A 62 -14.40 -24.52 -3.89
CA TYR A 62 -15.32 -23.74 -4.71
C TYR A 62 -14.83 -23.61 -6.16
N SER A 63 -13.52 -23.45 -6.38
CA SER A 63 -12.96 -23.43 -7.73
C SER A 63 -13.20 -24.74 -8.47
N GLY A 64 -13.03 -25.88 -7.79
CA GLY A 64 -13.31 -27.19 -8.37
C GLY A 64 -14.80 -27.43 -8.66
N PHE A 65 -15.70 -26.92 -7.81
CA PHE A 65 -17.14 -26.96 -8.06
C PHE A 65 -17.51 -26.12 -9.29
N LEU A 66 -17.00 -24.89 -9.34
CA LEU A 66 -17.21 -23.96 -10.44
C LEU A 66 -16.71 -24.56 -11.76
N TYR A 67 -15.50 -25.11 -11.79
CA TYR A 67 -14.93 -25.75 -12.97
C TYR A 67 -15.82 -26.88 -13.53
N ARG A 68 -16.27 -27.80 -12.67
CA ARG A 68 -17.17 -28.89 -13.09
C ARG A 68 -18.51 -28.39 -13.62
N HIS A 69 -18.98 -27.26 -13.10
CA HIS A 69 -20.21 -26.63 -13.55
C HIS A 69 -20.04 -25.97 -14.94
N ILE A 70 -18.87 -25.35 -15.18
CA ILE A 70 -18.53 -24.72 -16.46
C ILE A 70 -18.32 -25.74 -17.57
N SER A 71 -17.65 -26.86 -17.26
CA SER A 71 -17.24 -27.86 -18.25
C SER A 71 -18.42 -28.54 -18.97
N ASN A 72 -19.64 -28.37 -18.49
CA ASN A 72 -20.88 -28.89 -19.11
C ASN A 72 -21.51 -27.87 -20.08
N ASN A 73 -20.73 -27.35 -21.04
CA ASN A 73 -21.17 -26.39 -22.06
C ASN A 73 -21.79 -25.08 -21.51
N CYS A 74 -21.26 -24.56 -20.41
CA CYS A 74 -21.69 -23.28 -19.85
C CYS A 74 -20.71 -22.16 -20.23
N PHE A 75 -21.24 -21.01 -20.65
CA PHE A 75 -20.45 -19.81 -20.91
C PHE A 75 -20.49 -18.91 -19.69
N ILE A 76 -19.32 -18.58 -19.13
CA ILE A 76 -19.21 -17.56 -18.10
C ILE A 76 -18.87 -16.23 -18.76
N VAL A 77 -19.75 -15.25 -18.54
CA VAL A 77 -19.44 -13.84 -18.75
C VAL A 77 -19.05 -13.27 -17.38
N MET A 78 -17.75 -12.98 -17.20
CA MET A 78 -17.26 -12.30 -16.01
C MET A 78 -17.13 -10.82 -16.33
N ASP A 79 -17.83 -9.97 -15.59
CA ASP A 79 -17.56 -8.54 -15.59
C ASP A 79 -16.36 -8.26 -14.68
N GLY A 80 -15.37 -7.55 -15.21
CA GLY A 80 -14.12 -7.25 -14.54
C GLY A 80 -14.05 -5.77 -14.21
N GLU A 81 -14.76 -5.34 -13.17
CA GLU A 81 -14.60 -3.97 -12.67
C GLU A 81 -13.19 -3.79 -12.09
N LYS A 82 -12.36 -3.04 -12.80
CA LYS A 82 -11.06 -2.62 -12.29
C LYS A 82 -11.19 -1.24 -11.67
N TYR A 83 -11.22 -1.18 -10.34
CA TYR A 83 -11.11 0.08 -9.61
C TYR A 83 -9.70 0.67 -9.80
N PHE A 84 -9.61 1.80 -10.51
CA PHE A 84 -8.36 2.57 -10.60
C PHE A 84 -8.20 3.41 -9.34
N SER A 85 -7.56 2.85 -8.30
CA SER A 85 -7.25 3.61 -7.09
C SER A 85 -6.02 4.48 -7.31
N LEU A 86 -6.09 5.75 -6.90
CA LEU A 86 -4.94 6.67 -6.86
C LEU A 86 -3.96 6.37 -5.71
N SER A 87 -4.14 5.25 -5.02
CA SER A 87 -3.38 4.81 -3.86
C SER A 87 -2.64 3.48 -4.08
N GLY A 88 -2.66 2.90 -5.27
CA GLY A 88 -1.96 1.63 -5.56
C GLY A 88 -0.43 1.74 -5.46
N VAL A 89 0.24 0.62 -5.13
CA VAL A 89 1.72 0.51 -5.08
C VAL A 89 2.39 0.76 -6.43
N ASP A 90 1.65 0.53 -7.52
CA ASP A 90 2.12 0.72 -8.90
C ASP A 90 2.24 2.21 -9.28
N ILE A 91 1.68 3.11 -8.46
CA ILE A 91 1.78 4.55 -8.67
C ILE A 91 3.13 5.06 -8.15
N PRO A 92 3.90 5.83 -8.94
CA PRO A 92 5.17 6.40 -8.51
C PRO A 92 5.05 7.18 -7.20
N GLY A 93 5.80 6.77 -6.18
CA GLY A 93 5.80 7.39 -4.85
C GLY A 93 4.87 6.74 -3.82
N ASN A 94 3.97 5.85 -4.23
CA ASN A 94 3.08 5.09 -3.33
C ASN A 94 3.62 3.74 -2.89
N SER A 95 4.75 3.28 -3.47
CA SER A 95 5.41 2.03 -3.07
C SER A 95 5.97 2.09 -1.64
N LEU A 96 6.22 3.30 -1.14
CA LEU A 96 6.75 3.57 0.19
C LEU A 96 5.72 4.32 1.04
N TYR A 97 5.76 4.04 2.33
CA TYR A 97 5.08 4.81 3.36
C TYR A 97 6.05 5.16 4.49
N TYR A 98 5.78 6.24 5.22
CA TYR A 98 6.57 6.66 6.36
C TYR A 98 5.87 6.27 7.65
N THR A 99 6.62 5.74 8.61
CA THR A 99 6.09 5.50 9.96
C THR A 99 7.19 5.52 11.01
N SER A 100 6.87 6.00 12.21
CA SER A 100 7.67 5.81 13.42
C SER A 100 7.50 4.41 14.02
N ASP A 101 6.35 3.78 13.83
CA ASP A 101 6.01 2.48 14.41
C ASP A 101 5.09 1.68 13.46
N ARG A 102 5.61 0.54 13.02
CA ARG A 102 4.91 -0.34 12.07
C ARG A 102 3.69 -1.00 12.69
N SER A 103 3.69 -1.23 14.01
CA SER A 103 2.59 -1.91 14.70
C SER A 103 1.34 -1.03 14.84
N SER A 104 1.53 0.29 14.93
CA SER A 104 0.45 1.28 14.98
C SER A 104 0.13 1.93 13.63
N THR A 105 0.75 1.49 12.53
CA THR A 105 0.41 1.99 11.19
C THR A 105 -0.92 1.41 10.71
N PRO A 106 -1.88 2.23 10.26
CA PRO A 106 -3.14 1.73 9.70
C PRO A 106 -2.93 0.79 8.49
N ALA A 107 -3.79 -0.22 8.35
CA ALA A 107 -3.65 -1.27 7.34
C ALA A 107 -3.84 -0.79 5.88
N ASN A 108 -4.46 0.37 5.69
CA ASN A 108 -4.73 0.95 4.38
C ASN A 108 -3.55 1.73 3.77
N ILE A 109 -2.40 1.78 4.46
CA ILE A 109 -1.24 2.62 4.11
C ILE A 109 -0.19 1.91 3.28
#